data_AF-A0A9D6FPY0-F1
#
_entry.id   AF-A0A9D6FPY0-F1
#
_cell.length_a   1.000
_cell.length_b   1.000
_cell.length_c   1.000
_cell.angle_alpha   90.00
_cell.angle_beta   90.00
_cell.angle_gamma   90.00
#
_symmetry.space_group_name_H-M   'P 1'
#
loop_
_entity.id
_entity.type
_entity.pdbx_description
1 polymer ?
#
loop_
_entity_poly.entity_id
_entity_poly.type
_entity_poly.pdbx_seq_one_letter_code
_entity_poly.pdbx_strand_id
1 'polypeptide(L)'
;MRRSCGLDLLFLFIGVPILAALVIPATSRSIRNSKQTGCSNCMAQMWRMMGNYQVQFGGPQKRMPHETGDAFWLKLSGPNVRLIDASLSDIYQCPVEGVDDPGCDFRGPAADVNSAAPADGDPVGADVDGNHGVGEGGNVIRKSGDVQTCAAGDPLWARAAVTTTGGNPAVPPEVSWKWPRWRWLSWLAGGMLGLMLLTALVRALVRAGGGEGRITFWIAFVGLAIATLAGFVDCDRAIR
;
A
#
# COMPACT_ATOMS: atom_id res chain seq x y z
N MET A 1 35.35 -28.93 -28.64
CA MET A 1 34.20 -28.12 -28.19
C MET A 1 34.46 -27.57 -26.79
N ARG A 2 35.20 -26.47 -26.65
CA ARG A 2 35.49 -25.81 -25.36
C ARG A 2 35.61 -24.29 -25.55
N ARG A 3 34.56 -23.54 -25.91
CA ARG A 3 34.67 -22.07 -26.11
C ARG A 3 33.41 -21.22 -25.82
N SER A 4 32.49 -21.64 -24.94
CA SER A 4 31.33 -20.78 -24.59
C SER A 4 31.19 -20.43 -23.10
N CYS A 5 31.80 -21.20 -22.18
CA CYS A 5 31.56 -21.04 -20.74
C CYS A 5 31.95 -19.68 -20.13
N GLY A 6 32.81 -18.88 -20.80
CA GLY A 6 33.23 -17.58 -20.30
C GLY A 6 32.29 -16.43 -20.62
N LEU A 7 31.63 -16.47 -21.79
CA LEU A 7 30.71 -15.41 -22.23
C LEU A 7 29.39 -15.46 -21.45
N ASP A 8 28.90 -16.68 -21.20
CA ASP A 8 27.64 -16.91 -20.48
C ASP A 8 27.73 -16.40 -19.03
N LEU A 9 28.89 -16.59 -18.37
CA LEU A 9 29.15 -16.03 -17.04
C LEU A 9 29.13 -14.50 -17.07
N LEU A 10 29.78 -13.87 -18.05
CA LEU A 10 29.87 -12.42 -18.16
C LEU A 10 28.47 -11.78 -18.29
N PHE A 11 27.60 -12.37 -19.11
CA PHE A 11 26.22 -11.91 -19.25
C PHE A 11 25.42 -12.02 -17.96
N LEU A 12 25.59 -13.12 -17.21
CA LEU A 12 24.91 -13.30 -15.93
C LEU A 12 25.34 -12.23 -14.90
N PHE A 13 26.64 -11.92 -14.82
CA PHE A 13 27.17 -10.99 -13.82
C PHE A 13 26.95 -9.52 -14.14
N ILE A 14 26.98 -9.13 -15.42
CA ILE A 14 26.80 -7.73 -15.83
C ILE A 14 25.34 -7.46 -16.23
N GLY A 15 24.73 -8.39 -16.97
CA GLY A 15 23.38 -8.20 -17.51
C GLY A 15 22.30 -8.20 -16.44
N VAL A 16 22.34 -9.15 -15.48
CA VAL A 16 21.28 -9.29 -14.47
C VAL A 16 21.18 -8.08 -13.52
N PRO A 17 22.28 -7.55 -12.94
CA PRO A 17 22.19 -6.38 -12.07
C PRO A 17 21.72 -5.12 -12.79
N ILE A 18 22.14 -4.92 -14.05
CA ILE A 18 21.69 -3.79 -14.88
C ILE A 18 20.17 -3.91 -15.14
N LEU A 19 19.70 -5.11 -15.50
CA LEU A 19 18.27 -5.35 -15.70
C LEU A 19 17.47 -5.13 -14.40
N ALA A 20 17.95 -5.64 -13.27
CA ALA A 20 17.30 -5.44 -11.97
C ALA A 20 17.22 -3.95 -11.59
N ALA A 21 18.31 -3.20 -11.79
CA ALA A 21 18.35 -1.76 -11.50
C ALA A 21 17.34 -0.95 -12.33
N LEU A 22 17.05 -1.39 -13.56
CA LEU A 22 16.05 -0.75 -14.42
C LEU A 22 14.61 -1.17 -14.08
N VAL A 23 14.39 -2.43 -13.71
CA VAL A 23 13.05 -2.99 -13.46
C VAL A 23 12.50 -2.60 -12.09
N ILE A 24 13.33 -2.51 -11.05
CA ILE A 24 12.88 -2.23 -9.68
C ILE A 24 12.12 -0.89 -9.56
N PRO A 25 12.64 0.26 -10.04
CA PRO A 25 11.92 1.53 -9.92
C PRO A 25 10.57 1.54 -10.66
N ALA A 26 10.50 0.88 -11.82
CA ALA A 26 9.27 0.79 -12.62
C ALA A 26 8.20 -0.04 -11.91
N THR A 27 8.58 -1.20 -11.36
CA THR A 27 7.66 -2.06 -10.62
C THR A 27 7.16 -1.40 -9.34
N SER A 28 8.02 -0.71 -8.58
CA SER A 28 7.61 0.03 -7.38
C SER A 28 6.55 1.09 -7.66
N ARG A 29 6.69 1.86 -8.74
CA ARG A 29 5.66 2.84 -9.16
C ARG A 29 4.36 2.16 -9.56
N SER A 30 4.43 1.06 -10.30
CA SER A 30 3.24 0.29 -10.70
C SER A 30 2.48 -0.26 -9.49
N ILE A 31 3.19 -0.80 -8.50
CA ILE A 31 2.59 -1.29 -7.25
C ILE A 31 1.88 -0.16 -6.50
N ARG A 32 2.54 1.01 -6.35
CA ARG A 32 1.91 2.17 -5.69
C ARG A 32 0.66 2.63 -6.43
N ASN A 33 0.72 2.76 -7.75
CA ASN A 33 -0.44 3.14 -8.56
C ASN A 33 -1.58 2.12 -8.44
N SER A 34 -1.26 0.82 -8.42
CA SER A 34 -2.25 -0.24 -8.20
C SER A 34 -2.94 -0.11 -6.84
N LYS A 35 -2.17 0.19 -5.78
CA LYS A 35 -2.72 0.44 -4.44
C LYS A 35 -3.61 1.68 -4.39
N GLN A 36 -3.20 2.78 -5.04
CA GLN A 36 -4.00 4.00 -5.16
C GLN A 36 -5.32 3.75 -5.90
N THR A 37 -5.28 2.97 -6.99
CA THR A 37 -6.49 2.52 -7.69
C THR A 37 -7.37 1.65 -6.79
N GLY A 38 -6.77 0.75 -6.01
CA GLY A 38 -7.48 -0.04 -4.99
C GLY A 38 -8.19 0.84 -3.98
N CYS A 39 -7.49 1.85 -3.45
CA CYS A 39 -8.03 2.84 -2.53
C CYS A 39 -9.25 3.59 -3.11
N SER A 40 -9.12 4.08 -4.34
CA SER A 40 -10.21 4.73 -5.07
C SER A 40 -11.42 3.81 -5.26
N ASN A 41 -11.17 2.53 -5.56
CA ASN A 41 -12.22 1.53 -5.68
C ASN A 41 -12.93 1.25 -4.35
N CYS A 42 -12.22 1.20 -3.22
CA CYS A 42 -12.83 1.03 -1.89
C CYS A 42 -13.87 2.13 -1.61
N MET A 43 -13.49 3.40 -1.79
CA MET A 43 -14.43 4.52 -1.59
C MET A 43 -15.62 4.49 -2.56
N ALA A 44 -15.38 4.19 -3.84
CA ALA A 44 -16.45 4.07 -4.82
C ALA A 44 -17.44 2.95 -4.44
N GLN A 45 -16.93 1.82 -3.93
CA GLN A 45 -17.75 0.71 -3.47
C GLN A 45 -18.54 1.08 -2.21
N MET A 46 -17.92 1.73 -1.21
CA MET A 46 -18.62 2.21 -0.02
C MET A 46 -19.78 3.15 -0.37
N TRP A 47 -19.56 4.08 -1.30
CA TRP A 47 -20.63 4.99 -1.75
C TRP A 47 -21.77 4.27 -2.48
N ARG A 48 -21.45 3.27 -3.32
CA ARG A 48 -22.48 2.42 -3.94
C ARG A 48 -23.27 1.65 -2.87
N MET A 49 -22.60 1.18 -1.81
CA MET A 49 -23.27 0.54 -0.67
C MET A 49 -24.14 1.53 0.11
N MET A 50 -23.79 2.82 0.18
CA MET A 50 -24.68 3.85 0.71
C MET A 50 -25.95 4.01 -0.13
N GLY A 51 -25.86 3.85 -1.45
CA GLY A 51 -27.05 3.76 -2.31
C GLY A 51 -27.95 2.57 -1.95
N ASN A 52 -27.37 1.41 -1.69
CA ASN A 52 -28.12 0.24 -1.21
C ASN A 52 -28.75 0.50 0.16
N TYR A 53 -28.01 1.14 1.07
CA TYR A 53 -28.53 1.55 2.37
C TYR A 53 -29.77 2.43 2.22
N GLN A 54 -29.67 3.44 1.36
CA GLN A 54 -30.72 4.42 1.11
C GLN A 54 -32.04 3.73 0.68
N VAL A 55 -31.95 2.70 -0.15
CA VAL A 55 -33.11 1.95 -0.65
C VAL A 55 -33.68 1.01 0.41
N GLN A 56 -32.84 0.34 1.20
CA GLN A 56 -33.28 -0.68 2.15
C GLN A 56 -33.69 -0.13 3.51
N PHE A 57 -32.95 0.85 4.02
CA PHE A 57 -33.05 1.35 5.40
C PHE A 57 -33.44 2.83 5.48
N GLY A 58 -33.40 3.56 4.37
CA GLY A 58 -33.68 5.00 4.32
C GLY A 58 -35.15 5.39 4.50
N GLY A 59 -36.04 4.43 4.76
CA GLY A 59 -37.47 4.65 4.96
C GLY A 59 -38.19 5.22 3.73
N PRO A 60 -39.39 5.81 3.89
CA PRO A 60 -40.19 6.31 2.77
C PRO A 60 -39.50 7.38 1.94
N GLN A 61 -38.61 8.16 2.56
CA GLN A 61 -37.88 9.25 1.91
C GLN A 61 -36.55 8.82 1.33
N LYS A 62 -36.17 7.54 1.47
CA LYS A 62 -34.89 6.99 0.99
C LYS A 62 -33.74 7.89 1.44
N ARG A 63 -33.57 8.08 2.74
CA ARG A 63 -32.47 8.89 3.29
C ARG A 63 -31.22 8.04 3.50
N MET A 64 -30.05 8.65 3.30
CA MET A 64 -28.77 8.10 3.74
C MET A 64 -28.64 8.17 5.27
N PRO A 65 -27.63 7.52 5.88
CA PRO A 65 -27.33 7.68 7.31
C PRO A 65 -27.22 9.17 7.71
N HIS A 66 -27.68 9.50 8.92
CA HIS A 66 -27.56 10.85 9.49
C HIS A 66 -26.22 11.07 10.21
N GLU A 67 -25.48 9.99 10.42
CA GLU A 67 -24.13 10.00 10.96
C GLU A 67 -23.16 10.79 10.06
N THR A 68 -22.13 11.34 10.66
CA THR A 68 -21.07 12.12 10.01
C THR A 68 -19.71 11.46 10.23
N GLY A 69 -18.69 11.93 9.52
CA GLY A 69 -17.32 11.43 9.65
C GLY A 69 -17.18 9.94 9.31
N ASP A 70 -16.27 9.25 9.98
CA ASP A 70 -16.05 7.80 9.83
C ASP A 70 -17.29 6.96 10.20
N ALA A 71 -18.06 7.41 11.20
CA ALA A 71 -19.30 6.76 11.61
C ALA A 71 -20.34 6.66 10.48
N PHE A 72 -20.30 7.59 9.51
CA PHE A 72 -21.10 7.48 8.28
C PHE A 72 -20.75 6.19 7.55
N TRP A 73 -19.47 5.93 7.26
CA TRP A 73 -19.01 4.73 6.55
C TRP A 73 -19.25 3.44 7.36
N LEU A 74 -18.94 3.48 8.66
CA LEU A 74 -19.08 2.34 9.55
C LEU A 74 -20.55 1.93 9.76
N LYS A 75 -21.51 2.80 9.44
CA LYS A 75 -22.94 2.46 9.47
C LYS A 75 -23.28 1.25 8.60
N LEU A 76 -22.56 1.04 7.49
CA LEU A 76 -22.77 -0.09 6.57
C LEU A 76 -22.49 -1.46 7.22
N SER A 77 -21.63 -1.50 8.23
CA SER A 77 -21.30 -2.70 9.02
C SER A 77 -22.06 -2.76 10.36
N GLY A 78 -22.96 -1.81 10.60
CA GLY A 78 -23.75 -1.78 11.83
C GLY A 78 -24.60 -3.05 11.99
N PRO A 79 -24.88 -3.48 13.23
CA PRO A 79 -25.55 -4.76 13.51
C PRO A 79 -26.95 -4.87 12.89
N ASN A 80 -27.59 -3.73 12.60
CA ASN A 80 -28.93 -3.62 12.04
C ASN A 80 -28.96 -3.49 10.51
N VAL A 81 -27.81 -3.26 9.87
CA VAL A 81 -27.67 -2.95 8.44
C VAL A 81 -27.03 -4.12 7.72
N ARG A 82 -25.89 -4.61 8.24
CA ARG A 82 -25.10 -5.75 7.75
C ARG A 82 -24.99 -5.81 6.21
N LEU A 83 -24.82 -4.65 5.57
CA LEU A 83 -24.55 -4.58 4.13
C LEU A 83 -23.12 -4.99 3.82
N ILE A 84 -22.21 -4.70 4.75
CA ILE A 84 -20.84 -5.17 4.75
C ILE A 84 -20.70 -6.10 5.96
N ASP A 85 -20.28 -7.34 5.70
CA ASP A 85 -19.99 -8.32 6.75
C ASP A 85 -18.62 -8.04 7.37
N ALA A 86 -18.39 -8.54 8.59
CA ALA A 86 -17.11 -8.40 9.28
C ALA A 86 -15.94 -9.03 8.50
N SER A 87 -16.22 -10.00 7.61
CA SER A 87 -15.19 -10.57 6.71
C SER A 87 -14.75 -9.64 5.57
N LEU A 88 -15.50 -8.55 5.31
CA LEU A 88 -15.26 -7.57 4.25
C LEU A 88 -14.90 -6.19 4.85
N SER A 89 -14.30 -6.15 6.05
CA SER A 89 -13.89 -4.92 6.70
C SER A 89 -12.68 -4.24 6.03
N ASP A 90 -11.99 -4.96 5.14
CA ASP A 90 -10.88 -4.47 4.32
C ASP A 90 -11.29 -3.30 3.41
N ILE A 91 -12.57 -3.18 3.07
CA ILE A 91 -13.12 -2.04 2.31
C ILE A 91 -12.97 -0.71 3.06
N TYR A 92 -12.83 -0.72 4.39
CA TYR A 92 -12.61 0.47 5.20
C TYR A 92 -11.13 0.85 5.34
N GLN A 93 -10.24 0.03 4.80
CA GLN A 93 -8.80 0.22 4.94
C GLN A 93 -8.18 0.79 3.66
N CYS A 94 -7.19 1.66 3.83
CA CYS A 94 -6.44 2.23 2.72
C CYS A 94 -5.34 1.25 2.27
N PRO A 95 -5.39 0.68 1.05
CA PRO A 95 -4.36 -0.26 0.59
C PRO A 95 -2.97 0.37 0.42
N VAL A 96 -2.90 1.72 0.37
CA VAL A 96 -1.66 2.46 0.25
C VAL A 96 -0.93 2.50 1.59
N GLU A 97 -1.63 2.86 2.66
CA GLU A 97 -1.14 2.87 4.04
C GLU A 97 -0.65 1.48 4.47
N GLY A 98 -1.46 0.45 4.21
CA GLY A 98 -1.09 -0.94 4.45
C GLY A 98 -0.92 -1.29 5.93
N VAL A 99 -1.58 -0.55 6.81
CA VAL A 99 -1.71 -0.84 8.24
C VAL A 99 -3.09 -1.43 8.47
N ASP A 100 -3.13 -2.60 9.10
CA ASP A 100 -4.39 -3.28 9.42
C ASP A 100 -4.92 -2.77 10.78
N ASP A 101 -5.40 -1.53 10.81
CA ASP A 101 -5.98 -0.96 12.01
C ASP A 101 -7.50 -1.18 12.06
N PRO A 102 -8.06 -1.40 13.27
CA PRO A 102 -9.50 -1.47 13.44
C PRO A 102 -10.08 -0.06 13.29
N GLY A 103 -10.84 0.18 12.21
CA GLY A 103 -11.45 1.49 11.98
C GLY A 103 -11.78 1.74 10.52
N CYS A 104 -11.82 3.02 10.18
CA CYS A 104 -12.01 3.50 8.83
C CYS A 104 -10.90 4.49 8.50
N ASP A 105 -10.14 4.19 7.45
CA ASP A 105 -9.02 4.99 6.95
C ASP A 105 -9.50 6.11 6.01
N PHE A 106 -10.82 6.34 6.00
CA PHE A 106 -11.47 7.33 5.16
C PHE A 106 -12.26 8.31 6.03
N ARG A 107 -12.11 9.59 5.71
CA ARG A 107 -12.97 10.66 6.21
C ARG A 107 -14.34 10.54 5.59
N GLY A 108 -15.37 10.81 6.37
CA GLY A 108 -16.74 10.93 5.87
C GLY A 108 -17.23 12.36 5.91
N PRO A 109 -18.51 12.59 5.60
CA PRO A 109 -19.06 13.93 5.44
C PRO A 109 -19.06 14.67 6.78
N ALA A 110 -18.69 15.95 6.78
CA ALA A 110 -18.68 16.77 8.01
C ALA A 110 -20.08 17.17 8.48
N ALA A 111 -21.07 17.09 7.58
CA ALA A 111 -22.48 17.39 7.83
C ALA A 111 -23.38 16.28 7.25
N ASP A 112 -24.65 16.27 7.65
CA ASP A 112 -25.63 15.32 7.15
C ASP A 112 -25.78 15.41 5.61
N VAL A 113 -25.50 14.30 4.92
CA VAL A 113 -25.55 14.18 3.45
C VAL A 113 -26.94 14.46 2.89
N ASN A 114 -27.98 14.23 3.69
CA ASN A 114 -29.37 14.45 3.32
C ASN A 114 -29.77 15.93 3.34
N SER A 115 -28.92 16.81 3.90
CA SER A 115 -29.21 18.24 3.91
C SER A 115 -28.88 18.89 2.55
N ALA A 116 -29.28 20.15 2.36
CA ALA A 116 -29.03 20.89 1.12
C ALA A 116 -27.52 21.06 0.82
N ALA A 117 -26.67 20.94 1.83
CA ALA A 117 -25.24 20.76 1.70
C ALA A 117 -24.88 19.33 2.14
N PRO A 118 -23.98 18.61 1.47
CA PRO A 118 -23.16 18.99 0.31
C PRO A 118 -23.97 19.12 -0.99
N ALA A 119 -23.60 20.06 -1.85
CA ALA A 119 -24.14 20.20 -3.20
C ALA A 119 -23.62 19.09 -4.13
N ASP A 120 -24.22 18.94 -5.30
CA ASP A 120 -23.72 18.01 -6.32
C ASP A 120 -22.32 18.44 -6.78
N GLY A 121 -21.33 17.56 -6.56
CA GLY A 121 -19.91 17.83 -6.81
C GLY A 121 -19.09 18.17 -5.57
N ASP A 122 -19.73 18.38 -4.42
CA ASP A 122 -19.02 18.59 -3.16
C ASP A 122 -18.45 17.27 -2.63
N PRO A 123 -17.26 17.31 -1.98
CA PRO A 123 -16.70 16.12 -1.36
C PRO A 123 -17.59 15.62 -0.22
N VAL A 124 -17.90 14.32 -0.25
CA VAL A 124 -18.63 13.59 0.80
C VAL A 124 -17.73 12.60 1.53
N GLY A 125 -16.54 12.34 1.00
CA GLY A 125 -15.51 11.54 1.63
C GLY A 125 -14.15 11.82 1.01
N ALA A 126 -13.10 11.46 1.74
CA ALA A 126 -11.73 11.56 1.26
C ALA A 126 -10.82 10.65 2.09
N ASP A 127 -9.64 10.34 1.56
CA ASP A 127 -8.58 9.70 2.34
C ASP A 127 -8.21 10.57 3.56
N VAL A 128 -7.78 9.91 4.64
CA VAL A 128 -7.13 10.59 5.77
C VAL A 128 -5.78 11.16 5.33
N ASP A 129 -5.42 12.32 5.87
CA ASP A 129 -4.15 12.97 5.53
C ASP A 129 -2.97 12.12 6.02
N GLY A 130 -2.00 11.87 5.14
CA GLY A 130 -0.84 11.02 5.44
C GLY A 130 -0.94 9.57 4.93
N ASN A 131 -2.14 9.03 4.67
CA ASN A 131 -2.30 7.63 4.21
C ASN A 131 -1.58 7.33 2.90
N HIS A 132 -1.39 8.35 2.07
CA HIS A 132 -0.72 8.25 0.78
C HIS A 132 0.74 8.73 0.81
N GLY A 133 1.27 9.06 1.99
CA GLY A 133 2.56 9.71 2.20
C GLY A 133 2.41 11.21 2.47
N VAL A 134 3.38 11.78 3.19
CA VAL A 134 3.37 13.19 3.60
C VAL A 134 3.39 14.11 2.37
N GLY A 135 2.36 14.94 2.22
CA GLY A 135 2.28 15.94 1.13
C GLY A 135 1.85 15.38 -0.23
N GLU A 136 1.38 14.13 -0.30
CA GLU A 136 1.01 13.48 -1.58
C GLU A 136 -0.48 13.69 -1.93
N GLY A 137 -1.30 14.14 -0.99
CA GLY A 137 -2.75 14.27 -1.15
C GLY A 137 -3.45 12.93 -0.94
N GLY A 138 -4.48 12.64 -1.75
CA GLY A 138 -5.30 11.44 -1.60
C GLY A 138 -6.45 11.42 -2.59
N ASN A 139 -7.31 10.42 -2.45
CA ASN A 139 -8.54 10.31 -3.20
C ASN A 139 -9.65 11.11 -2.51
N VAL A 140 -10.52 11.71 -3.32
CA VAL A 140 -11.71 12.43 -2.88
C VAL A 140 -12.92 11.86 -3.60
N ILE A 141 -13.97 11.50 -2.86
CA ILE A 141 -15.26 11.10 -3.42
C ILE A 141 -16.26 12.25 -3.32
N ARG A 142 -16.89 12.58 -4.43
CA ARG A 142 -17.95 13.61 -4.52
C ARG A 142 -19.32 12.99 -4.32
N LYS A 143 -20.32 13.82 -4.00
CA LYS A 143 -21.73 13.37 -3.87
C LYS A 143 -22.28 12.65 -5.11
N SER A 144 -21.73 12.93 -6.29
CA SER A 144 -22.07 12.20 -7.53
C SER A 144 -21.63 10.73 -7.52
N GLY A 145 -20.71 10.36 -6.63
CA GLY A 145 -20.05 9.05 -6.58
C GLY A 145 -18.76 8.97 -7.39
N ASP A 146 -18.36 10.05 -8.07
CA ASP A 146 -17.05 10.10 -8.73
C ASP A 146 -15.92 10.23 -7.70
N VAL A 147 -14.90 9.40 -7.88
CA VAL A 147 -13.67 9.42 -7.10
C VAL A 147 -12.56 10.00 -7.95
N GLN A 148 -11.88 11.01 -7.42
CA GLN A 148 -10.74 11.65 -8.06
C GLN A 148 -9.51 11.57 -7.16
N THR A 149 -8.39 11.10 -7.70
CA THR A 149 -7.08 11.22 -7.03
C THR A 149 -6.57 12.65 -7.19
N CYS A 150 -6.28 13.28 -6.06
CA CYS A 150 -5.89 14.67 -5.95
C CYS A 150 -4.52 14.78 -5.29
N ALA A 151 -3.67 15.67 -5.81
CA ALA A 151 -2.44 16.05 -5.13
C ALA A 151 -2.75 16.93 -3.91
N ALA A 152 -1.80 17.08 -2.97
CA ALA A 152 -2.00 17.88 -1.76
C ALA A 152 -2.37 19.36 -2.04
N GLY A 153 -1.89 19.92 -3.16
CA GLY A 153 -2.21 21.29 -3.58
C GLY A 153 -3.48 21.43 -4.42
N ASP A 154 -4.21 20.34 -4.70
CA ASP A 154 -5.43 20.37 -5.49
C ASP A 154 -6.55 21.09 -4.72
N PRO A 155 -7.26 22.07 -5.32
CA PRO A 155 -8.39 22.74 -4.68
C PRO A 155 -9.47 21.77 -4.17
N LEU A 156 -9.67 20.63 -4.84
CA LEU A 156 -10.63 19.62 -4.39
C LEU A 156 -10.19 18.94 -3.09
N TRP A 157 -8.88 18.69 -2.93
CA TRP A 157 -8.32 18.14 -1.69
C TRP A 157 -8.46 19.13 -0.53
N ALA A 158 -8.10 20.40 -0.76
CA ALA A 158 -8.28 21.46 0.22
C ALA A 158 -9.76 21.64 0.61
N ARG A 159 -10.68 21.52 -0.35
CA ARG A 159 -12.13 21.56 -0.09
C ARG A 159 -12.58 20.36 0.74
N ALA A 160 -12.09 19.16 0.44
CA ALA A 160 -12.41 17.96 1.22
C ALA A 160 -11.96 18.08 2.67
N ALA A 161 -10.84 18.75 2.96
CA ALA A 161 -10.42 19.07 4.34
C ALA A 161 -11.42 19.91 5.14
N VAL A 162 -12.32 20.65 4.47
CA VAL A 162 -13.35 21.45 5.14
C VAL A 162 -14.70 20.71 5.17
N THR A 163 -15.02 19.93 4.13
CA THR A 163 -16.33 19.28 4.00
C THR A 163 -16.38 17.84 4.51
N THR A 164 -15.24 17.29 4.93
CA THR A 164 -15.14 15.93 5.48
C THR A 164 -14.43 15.93 6.84
N THR A 165 -14.78 14.99 7.71
CA THR A 165 -14.23 14.84 9.05
C THR A 165 -14.05 13.35 9.40
N GLY A 166 -13.49 13.06 10.57
CA GLY A 166 -13.26 11.71 11.04
C GLY A 166 -12.03 11.05 10.42
N GLY A 167 -12.04 9.71 10.41
CA GLY A 167 -10.85 8.90 10.26
C GLY A 167 -10.10 8.80 11.59
N ASN A 168 -9.38 7.70 11.81
CA ASN A 168 -8.43 7.67 12.92
C ASN A 168 -7.50 8.88 12.70
N PRO A 169 -7.42 9.84 13.63
CA PRO A 169 -6.47 10.93 13.46
C PRO A 169 -5.14 10.25 13.27
N ALA A 170 -4.51 10.47 12.11
CA ALA A 170 -3.22 9.89 11.77
C ALA A 170 -2.41 9.97 13.06
N VAL A 171 -2.11 8.81 13.66
CA VAL A 171 -1.26 8.76 14.85
C VAL A 171 -0.08 9.61 14.41
N PRO A 172 0.16 10.79 15.03
CA PRO A 172 1.23 11.67 14.58
C PRO A 172 2.43 10.76 14.46
N PRO A 173 3.22 10.78 13.37
CA PRO A 173 4.22 9.78 13.10
C PRO A 173 5.23 9.78 14.26
N GLU A 174 4.89 9.11 15.35
CA GLU A 174 5.79 8.48 16.25
C GLU A 174 6.42 7.51 15.28
N VAL A 175 7.62 7.87 14.85
CA VAL A 175 8.39 7.14 13.86
C VAL A 175 8.68 5.80 14.50
N SER A 176 7.68 4.95 14.45
CA SER A 176 7.64 3.64 15.08
C SER A 176 8.27 2.76 14.03
N TRP A 177 9.59 2.88 13.92
CA TRP A 177 10.48 1.93 13.26
C TRP A 177 10.42 0.52 13.89
N LYS A 178 9.39 0.23 14.70
CA LYS A 178 9.09 -1.10 15.22
C LYS A 178 8.49 -1.92 14.09
N TRP A 179 9.35 -2.29 13.14
CA TRP A 179 9.19 -3.54 12.44
C TRP A 179 8.74 -4.60 13.44
N PRO A 180 7.65 -5.34 13.18
CA PRO A 180 7.26 -6.43 14.04
C PRO A 180 8.47 -7.35 14.25
N ARG A 181 8.80 -7.69 15.51
CA ARG A 181 10.01 -8.50 15.84
C ARG A 181 10.12 -9.77 14.99
N TRP A 182 8.99 -10.33 14.56
CA TRP A 182 8.94 -11.50 13.69
C TRP A 182 9.39 -11.23 12.25
N ARG A 183 9.20 -10.01 11.71
CA ARG A 183 9.71 -9.61 10.38
C ARG A 183 11.24 -9.45 10.39
N TRP A 184 11.82 -8.95 11.48
CA TRP A 184 13.29 -8.97 11.66
C TRP A 184 13.84 -10.39 11.67
N LEU A 185 13.17 -11.29 12.41
CA LEU A 185 13.59 -12.69 12.51
C LEU A 185 13.42 -13.45 11.20
N SER A 186 12.34 -13.24 10.45
CA SER A 186 12.15 -13.89 9.14
C SER A 186 13.07 -13.33 8.07
N TRP A 187 13.39 -12.04 8.10
CA TRP A 187 14.37 -11.43 7.20
C TRP A 187 15.79 -11.92 7.49
N LEU A 188 16.20 -11.96 8.77
CA LEU A 188 17.49 -12.53 9.17
C LEU A 188 17.57 -14.03 8.88
N ALA A 189 16.51 -14.79 9.15
CA ALA A 189 16.49 -16.23 8.91
C ALA A 189 16.46 -16.55 7.41
N GLY A 190 15.65 -15.85 6.61
CA GLY A 190 15.57 -16.02 5.16
C GLY A 190 16.86 -15.57 4.45
N GLY A 191 17.41 -14.43 4.87
CA GLY A 191 18.71 -13.92 4.40
C GLY A 191 19.87 -14.85 4.77
N MET A 192 19.92 -15.36 6.01
CA MET A 192 20.93 -16.33 6.43
C MET A 192 20.78 -17.67 5.71
N LEU A 193 19.57 -18.20 5.56
CA LEU A 193 19.34 -19.47 4.87
C LEU A 193 19.70 -19.35 3.38
N GLY A 194 19.33 -18.24 2.75
CA GLY A 194 19.73 -17.91 1.38
C GLY A 194 21.25 -17.81 1.23
N LEU A 195 21.93 -17.12 2.15
CA LEU A 195 23.40 -17.01 2.16
C LEU A 195 24.06 -18.38 2.39
N MET A 196 23.52 -19.22 3.27
CA MET A 196 24.01 -20.57 3.56
C MET A 196 23.85 -21.51 2.37
N LEU A 197 22.70 -21.50 1.71
CA LEU A 197 22.45 -22.30 0.50
C LEU A 197 23.34 -21.84 -0.67
N LEU A 198 23.50 -20.53 -0.83
CA LEU A 198 24.39 -19.96 -1.84
C LEU A 198 25.85 -20.37 -1.57
N THR A 199 26.33 -20.25 -0.34
CA THR A 199 27.71 -20.68 0.01
C THR A 199 27.90 -22.19 -0.14
N ALA A 200 26.90 -23.02 0.19
CA ALA A 200 26.95 -24.46 0.00
C ALA A 200 27.03 -24.85 -1.49
N LEU A 201 26.17 -24.25 -2.33
CA LEU A 201 26.17 -24.46 -3.78
C LEU A 201 27.51 -24.06 -4.40
N VAL A 202 28.08 -22.94 -3.95
CA VAL A 202 29.37 -22.44 -4.44
C VAL A 202 30.51 -23.37 -4.04
N ARG A 203 30.53 -23.86 -2.80
CA ARG A 203 31.52 -24.87 -2.37
C ARG A 203 31.42 -26.14 -3.21
N ALA A 204 30.20 -26.58 -3.55
CA ALA A 204 29.99 -27.74 -4.41
C ALA A 204 30.54 -27.50 -5.83
N LEU A 205 30.27 -26.33 -6.41
CA LEU A 205 30.77 -25.95 -7.74
C LEU A 205 32.30 -25.79 -7.78
N VAL A 206 32.91 -25.23 -6.74
CA VAL A 206 34.38 -25.10 -6.64
C VAL A 206 35.04 -26.48 -6.51
N ARG A 207 34.48 -27.39 -5.70
CA ARG A 207 34.95 -28.77 -5.60
C ARG A 207 34.83 -29.53 -6.92
N ALA A 208 33.78 -29.29 -7.68
CA ALA A 208 33.58 -29.90 -8.99
C ALA A 208 34.50 -29.29 -10.08
N GLY A 209 34.95 -28.05 -9.92
CA GLY A 209 35.69 -27.29 -10.93
C GLY A 209 37.22 -27.34 -10.85
N GLY A 210 37.83 -27.86 -9.78
CA GLY A 210 39.28 -28.09 -9.69
C GLY A 210 40.19 -26.86 -9.82
N GLY A 211 39.66 -25.65 -9.60
CA GLY A 211 40.41 -24.38 -9.72
C GLY A 211 40.32 -23.56 -8.45
N GLU A 212 41.30 -23.73 -7.56
CA GLU A 212 41.34 -23.11 -6.23
C GLU A 212 41.77 -21.63 -6.30
N GLY A 213 41.02 -20.75 -5.63
CA GLY A 213 41.56 -19.48 -5.11
C GLY A 213 40.79 -18.21 -5.48
N ARG A 214 40.42 -17.99 -6.76
CA ARG A 214 39.87 -16.68 -7.19
C ARG A 214 38.34 -16.58 -7.20
N ILE A 215 37.61 -17.69 -7.30
CA ILE A 215 36.14 -17.67 -7.46
C ILE A 215 35.41 -17.50 -6.12
N THR A 216 35.97 -18.01 -5.02
CA THR A 216 35.35 -17.98 -3.69
C THR A 216 35.24 -16.58 -3.08
N PHE A 217 36.20 -15.69 -3.35
CA PHE A 217 36.22 -14.32 -2.83
C PHE A 217 35.10 -13.44 -3.45
N TRP A 218 34.87 -13.57 -4.75
CA TRP A 218 33.91 -12.73 -5.47
C TRP A 218 32.45 -13.12 -5.22
N ILE A 219 32.18 -14.39 -4.93
CA ILE A 219 30.81 -14.84 -4.64
C ILE A 219 30.36 -14.44 -3.23
N ALA A 220 31.28 -14.39 -2.26
CA ALA A 220 31.01 -13.78 -0.96
C ALA A 220 30.67 -12.28 -1.11
N PHE A 221 31.34 -11.59 -2.05
CA PHE A 221 31.07 -10.17 -2.34
C PHE A 221 29.73 -9.94 -3.04
N VAL A 222 29.34 -10.79 -4.01
CA VAL A 222 28.02 -10.71 -4.68
C VAL A 222 26.89 -11.09 -3.71
N GLY A 223 27.09 -12.11 -2.88
CA GLY A 223 26.13 -12.46 -1.83
C GLY A 223 25.93 -11.33 -0.82
N LEU A 224 27.02 -10.66 -0.43
CA LEU A 224 26.96 -9.46 0.41
C LEU A 224 26.27 -8.31 -0.32
N ALA A 225 26.59 -8.03 -1.58
CA ALA A 225 25.97 -6.96 -2.36
C ALA A 225 24.45 -7.17 -2.55
N ILE A 226 24.01 -8.42 -2.80
CA ILE A 226 22.58 -8.75 -2.89
C ILE A 226 21.90 -8.58 -1.53
N ALA A 227 22.54 -8.99 -0.43
CA ALA A 227 22.01 -8.78 0.91
C ALA A 227 21.91 -7.29 1.27
N THR A 228 22.90 -6.48 0.88
CA THR A 228 22.89 -5.02 1.10
C THR A 228 21.85 -4.33 0.21
N LEU A 229 21.69 -4.75 -1.04
CA LEU A 229 20.67 -4.20 -1.95
C LEU A 229 19.25 -4.59 -1.52
N ALA A 230 19.04 -5.82 -1.04
CA ALA A 230 17.77 -6.23 -0.45
C ALA A 230 17.45 -5.42 0.81
N GLY A 231 18.46 -5.12 1.64
CA GLY A 231 18.30 -4.23 2.80
C GLY A 231 18.00 -2.77 2.42
N PHE A 232 18.56 -2.26 1.33
CA PHE A 232 18.32 -0.89 0.86
C PHE A 232 16.92 -0.69 0.29
N VAL A 233 16.36 -1.69 -0.39
CA VAL A 233 14.99 -1.65 -0.93
C VAL A 233 13.94 -1.58 0.19
N ASP A 234 14.20 -2.23 1.32
CA ASP A 234 13.31 -2.16 2.50
C ASP A 234 13.55 -0.89 3.35
N CYS A 235 14.76 -0.32 3.33
CA CYS A 235 15.06 0.95 4.02
C CYS A 235 14.47 2.17 3.28
N ASP A 236 14.47 2.19 1.94
CA ASP A 236 13.84 3.28 1.15
C ASP A 236 12.30 3.29 1.28
N ARG A 237 11.70 2.16 1.69
CA ARG A 237 10.28 2.06 2.08
C ARG A 237 9.97 2.61 3.47
N ALA A 238 10.99 2.77 4.32
CA ALA A 238 10.83 3.22 5.68
C ALA A 238 11.22 4.69 5.87
N ILE A 239 11.91 5.29 4.88
CA ILE A 239 12.32 6.71 4.86
C ILE A 239 11.29 7.62 4.15
N ARG A 240 10.30 7.06 3.45
CA ARG A 240 9.22 7.80 2.78
C ARG A 240 7.89 7.56 3.47
#